data_AF-A0A4R6KQU3-F1
#
_entry.id   AF-A0A4R6KQU3-F1
#
_cell.length_a   1.000
_cell.length_b   1.000
_cell.length_c   1.000
_cell.angle_alpha   90.00
_cell.angle_beta   90.00
_cell.angle_gamma   90.00
#
_symmetry.space_group_name_H-M   'P 1'
#
loop_
_entity.id
_entity.type
_entity.pdbx_description
1 polymer ?
#
loop_
_entity_poly.entity_id
_entity_poly.type
_entity_poly.pdbx_seq_one_letter_code
_entity_poly.pdbx_strand_id
1 'polypeptide(L)' 'MRLYRDREGTFQVRICIQRMDLCLPVEEFVRSDLREEILALRETEFRKLAAKYGAEGV' A
#
# COMPACT_ATOMS: atom_id res chain seq x y z
N MET A 1 -2.49 2.80 -4.96
CA MET A 1 -1.15 2.69 -5.56
C MET A 1 -1.12 3.53 -6.83
N ARG A 2 -0.03 4.26 -7.05
CA ARG A 2 0.18 5.12 -8.23
C ARG A 2 1.59 4.86 -8.76
N LEU A 3 1.73 4.85 -10.08
CA LEU A 3 3.02 4.80 -10.77
C LEU A 3 3.24 6.14 -11.46
N TYR A 4 4.44 6.69 -11.35
CA TYR A 4 4.82 7.89 -12.10
C TYR A 4 6.31 7.86 -12.45
N ARG A 5 6.70 8.69 -13.41
CA ARG A 5 8.10 8.92 -13.76
C ARG A 5 8.54 10.25 -13.16
N ASP A 6 9.67 10.26 -12.44
CA ASP A 6 10.21 11.49 -11.86
C ASP A 6 11.00 12.31 -12.89
N ARG A 7 11.55 13.45 -12.43
CA ARG A 7 12.31 14.38 -13.28
C ARG A 7 13.64 13.82 -13.77
N GLU A 8 14.19 12.81 -13.08
CA GLU A 8 15.42 12.13 -13.46
C GLU A 8 15.14 10.96 -14.41
N GLY A 9 13.86 10.66 -14.64
CA GLY A 9 13.42 9.63 -15.55
C GLY A 9 13.23 8.27 -14.89
N THR A 10 13.34 8.18 -13.57
CA THR A 10 13.15 6.95 -12.79
C THR A 10 11.67 6.69 -12.56
N PHE A 11 11.25 5.42 -12.63
CA PHE A 11 9.88 5.03 -12.31
C PHE A 11 9.72 4.87 -10.80
N GLN A 12 8.77 5.60 -10.24
CA GLN A 12 8.46 5.64 -8.82
C GLN A 12 7.09 5.01 -8.57
N VAL A 13 7.01 4.15 -7.56
CA VAL A 13 5.74 3.66 -7.02
C VAL A 13 5.39 4.44 -5.76
N ARG A 14 4.16 4.95 -5.69
CA ARG A 14 3.59 5.55 -4.48
C ARG A 14 2.42 4.72 -3.97
N ILE A 15 2.49 4.32 -2.71
CA ILE A 15 1.46 3.54 -2.04
C ILE A 15 1.00 4.32 -0.81
N CYS A 16 -0.25 4.77 -0.84
CA CYS A 16 -0.87 5.44 0.30
C CYS A 16 -1.25 4.37 1.33
N ILE A 17 -0.71 4.49 2.54
CA ILE A 17 -0.89 3.55 3.65
C ILE A 17 -1.15 4.37 4.92
N GLN A 18 -2.28 4.16 5.58
CA GLN A 18 -2.60 4.84 6.86
C GLN A 18 -2.37 6.36 6.87
N ARG A 19 -2.74 7.06 5.79
CA ARG A 19 -2.49 8.51 5.59
C ARG A 19 -1.02 8.92 5.42
N MET A 20 -0.12 7.95 5.30
CA MET A 20 1.28 8.14 4.89
C MET A 20 1.46 7.69 3.44
N ASP A 21 2.49 8.21 2.77
CA ASP A 21 2.89 7.77 1.44
C ASP A 21 4.22 7.02 1.54
N LEU A 22 4.22 5.74 1.15
CA LEU A 22 5.43 5.01 0.84
C LEU A 22 5.79 5.32 -0.62
N CYS A 23 6.98 5.87 -0.85
CA CYS A 23 7.45 6.27 -2.17
C CYS A 23 8.87 5.78 -2.39
N LEU A 24 9.08 4.97 -3.44
CA LEU A 24 10.36 4.38 -3.76
C LEU A 24 10.42 3.99 -5.25
N PRO A 25 11.64 3.79 -5.80
CA PRO A 25 11.80 3.28 -7.16
C PRO A 25 11.11 1.94 -7.34
N VAL A 26 10.53 1.71 -8.52
CA VAL A 26 9.87 0.45 -8.85
C VAL A 26 10.83 -0.73 -8.72
N GLU A 27 12.08 -0.53 -9.13
CA GLU A 27 13.11 -1.57 -9.12
C GLU A 27 13.48 -1.99 -7.69
N GLU A 28 13.41 -1.06 -6.74
CA GLU A 28 13.62 -1.33 -5.32
C GLU A 28 12.39 -2.02 -4.73
N PHE A 29 11.19 -1.53 -5.05
CA PHE A 29 9.93 -2.13 -4.61
C PHE A 29 9.80 -3.60 -5.02
N VAL A 30 10.10 -3.93 -6.28
CA VAL A 30 10.00 -5.30 -6.81
C VAL A 30 11.03 -6.24 -6.21
N ARG A 31 12.18 -5.72 -5.76
CA ARG A 31 13.24 -6.52 -5.11
C ARG A 31 13.04 -6.69 -3.61
N SER A 32 12.20 -5.86 -3.01
CA SER A 32 11.90 -5.88 -1.58
C SER A 32 10.77 -6.84 -1.23
N ASP A 33 10.66 -7.16 0.07
CA ASP A 33 9.51 -7.88 0.64
C ASP A 33 8.34 -6.94 0.99
N LEU A 34 8.37 -5.68 0.54
CA LEU A 34 7.32 -4.69 0.86
C LEU A 34 5.96 -5.11 0.32
N ARG A 35 5.91 -5.91 -0.75
CA ARG A 35 4.64 -6.47 -1.27
C ARG A 35 3.93 -7.27 -0.18
N GLU A 36 4.64 -8.16 0.48
CA GLU A 36 4.14 -9.06 1.52
C GLU A 36 3.63 -8.25 2.71
N GLU A 37 4.42 -7.28 3.17
CA GLU A 37 4.05 -6.42 4.30
C GLU A 37 2.79 -5.59 4.00
N ILE A 38 2.71 -5.02 2.80
CA ILE A 38 1.55 -4.23 2.38
C ILE A 38 0.29 -5.10 2.30
N LEU A 39 0.40 -6.34 1.80
CA LEU A 39 -0.72 -7.27 1.76
C LEU A 39 -1.18 -7.66 3.18
N ALA A 40 -0.25 -7.99 4.07
CA ALA A 40 -0.54 -8.32 5.46
C ALA A 40 -1.21 -7.15 6.21
N LEU A 41 -0.74 -5.93 5.96
CA LEU A 41 -1.34 -4.71 6.50
C LEU A 41 -2.75 -4.50 5.95
N ARG A 42 -2.94 -4.60 4.64
CA ARG A 42 -4.26 -4.46 3.99
C ARG A 42 -5.27 -5.44 4.57
N GLU A 43 -4.88 -6.69 4.76
CA GLU A 43 -5.75 -7.73 5.32
C GLU A 43 -6.09 -7.45 6.79
N THR A 44 -5.12 -6.99 7.58
CA THR A 44 -5.36 -6.61 8.96
C THR A 44 -6.33 -5.43 9.08
N GLU A 45 -6.15 -4.39 8.28
CA GLU A 45 -7.06 -3.25 8.25
C GLU A 45 -8.45 -3.63 7.72
N PHE A 46 -8.52 -4.50 6.71
CA PHE A 46 -9.79 -5.02 6.22
C PHE A 46 -10.55 -5.79 7.30
N ARG A 47 -9.87 -6.68 8.05
CA ARG A 47 -10.48 -7.41 9.18
C ARG A 47 -10.97 -6.45 10.27
N LYS A 48 -10.19 -5.43 10.62
CA LYS A 48 -10.62 -4.40 11.59
C LYS A 48 -11.85 -3.63 11.12
N LEU A 49 -11.87 -3.21 9.85
CA LEU A 49 -13.01 -2.51 9.26
C LEU A 49 -14.25 -3.41 9.20
N ALA A 50 -14.10 -4.67 8.80
CA ALA A 50 -15.18 -5.66 8.80
C ALA A 50 -15.72 -5.93 10.21
N ALA A 51 -14.86 -6.02 11.23
CA ALA A 51 -15.30 -6.17 12.62
C ALA A 51 -16.04 -4.91 13.12
N LYS A 52 -15.58 -3.72 12.72
CA LYS A 52 -16.16 -2.44 13.16
C LYS A 52 -17.49 -2.12 12.49
N TYR A 53 -17.62 -2.40 11.20
CA TYR A 53 -18.79 -2.00 10.38
C TYR A 53 -19.63 -3.19 9.91
N GLY A 54 -19.11 -4.41 9.92
CA GLY A 54 -19.86 -5.63 9.58
C GLY A 54 -20.83 -6.10 10.66
N ALA A 55 -20.83 -5.45 11.83
CA ALA A 55 -21.85 -5.64 12.88
C ALA A 55 -23.02 -4.64 12.79
N GLU A 56 -22.94 -3.60 11.94
CA GLU A 56 -24.01 -2.61 11.70
C GLU A 56 -24.79 -2.92 10.41
N GLY A 57 -24.92 -4.20 10.08
CA GLY A 57 -25.55 -4.66 8.85
C GLY A 57 -26.27 -6.00 8.98
N VAL A 58 -27.10 -6.17 10.01
CA VAL A 58 -28.25 -7.10 10.06
C VAL A 58 -29.40 -6.43 10.82
#